data_AF-A0A377C1A5-F1
#
_entry.id   AF-A0A377C1A5-F1
#
_cell.length_a   1.000
_cell.length_b   1.000
_cell.length_c   1.000
_cell.angle_alpha   90.00
_cell.angle_beta   90.00
_cell.angle_gamma   90.00
#
_symmetry.space_group_name_H-M   'P 1'
#
loop_
_entity.id
_entity.type
_entity.pdbx_description
1 polymer ?
#
loop_
_entity_poly.entity_id
_entity_poly.type
_entity_poly.pdbx_seq_one_letter_code
_entity_poly.pdbx_strand_id
1 'polypeptide(L)' 'MAQNFAEVAVNTRTGEIRLDKFYALLDCGTPVNPELALGQIYGATLRAIGPQYERRDHL' A
#
# COMPACT_ATOMS: atom_id res chain seq x y z
N MET A 1 11.93 -9.44 7.09
CA MET A 1 10.88 -10.14 6.28
C MET A 1 9.73 -9.17 6.04
N ALA A 2 9.05 -9.21 4.88
CA ALA A 2 8.01 -8.22 4.55
C ALA A 2 6.79 -8.87 3.86
N GLN A 3 5.60 -8.69 4.45
CA GLN A 3 4.33 -9.22 3.96
C GLN A 3 3.30 -8.10 3.88
N ASN A 4 2.63 -8.01 2.73
CA ASN A 4 1.60 -7.02 2.48
C ASN A 4 0.27 -7.71 2.16
N PHE A 5 -0.81 -7.23 2.78
CA PHE A 5 -2.17 -7.67 2.52
C PHE A 5 -3.05 -6.47 2.16
N ALA A 6 -3.92 -6.65 1.17
CA ALA A 6 -4.82 -5.62 0.70
C ALA A 6 -6.25 -6.18 0.63
N GLU A 7 -7.20 -5.43 1.18
CA GLU A 7 -8.63 -5.64 0.99
C GLU A 7 -9.10 -4.62 -0.05
N VAL A 8 -9.71 -5.11 -1.14
CA VAL A 8 -10.15 -4.27 -2.26
C VAL A 8 -11.60 -4.53 -2.60
N ALA A 9 -12.34 -3.46 -2.90
CA ALA A 9 -13.66 -3.54 -3.50
C ALA A 9 -13.54 -3.42 -5.03
N VAL A 10 -14.22 -4.30 -5.76
CA VAL A 10 -14.21 -4.32 -7.23
C VAL A 10 -15.62 -4.09 -7.74
N ASN A 11 -15.79 -3.05 -8.57
CA ASN A 11 -17.02 -2.89 -9.35
C ASN A 11 -16.92 -3.76 -10.60
N THR A 12 -17.63 -4.87 -10.65
CA THR A 12 -17.56 -5.83 -11.76
C THR A 12 -18.20 -5.32 -13.07
N ARG A 13 -18.97 -4.23 -13.01
CA ARG A 13 -19.57 -3.60 -14.19
C ARG A 13 -18.63 -2.60 -14.87
N THR A 14 -17.86 -1.84 -14.08
CA THR A 14 -16.96 -0.78 -14.59
C THR A 14 -15.49 -1.19 -14.58
N GLY A 15 -15.13 -2.21 -13.80
CA GLY A 15 -13.74 -2.60 -13.55
C GLY A 15 -13.00 -1.70 -12.55
N GLU A 16 -13.69 -0.73 -11.95
CA GLU A 16 -13.15 0.15 -10.91
C GLU A 16 -12.73 -0.66 -9.67
N ILE A 17 -11.56 -0.33 -9.11
CA ILE A 17 -11.02 -0.98 -7.92
C ILE A 17 -10.75 0.10 -6.89
N ARG A 18 -11.35 -0.06 -5.71
CA ARG A 18 -11.08 0.77 -4.53
C ARG A 18 -10.30 -0.05 -3.51
N LEU A 19 -9.27 0.55 -2.94
CA LEU A 19 -8.52 -0.03 -1.83
C LEU A 19 -9.21 0.33 -0.51
N ASP A 20 -9.64 -0.67 0.25
CA ASP A 20 -10.41 -0.50 1.48
C ASP A 20 -9.50 -0.54 2.70
N LYS A 21 -8.60 -1.53 2.74
CA LYS A 21 -7.61 -1.69 3.82
C LYS A 21 -6.29 -2.18 3.26
N PHE A 22 -5.20 -1.72 3.88
CA PHE A 22 -3.85 -2.19 3.57
C PHE A 22 -3.09 -2.46 4.86
N TYR A 23 -2.51 -3.66 4.95
CA TYR A 23 -1.68 -4.08 6.09
C TYR A 23 -0.27 -4.37 5.59
N ALA A 24 0.70 -3.60 6.10
CA ALA A 24 2.12 -3.81 5.87
C ALA A 24 2.75 -4.38 7.13
N LEU A 25 3.15 -5.65 7.11
CA LEU A 25 3.97 -6.25 8.16
C LEU A 25 5.43 -6.23 7.70
N LEU A 26 6.27 -5.55 8.47
CA LEU A 26 7.71 -5.52 8.27
C LEU A 26 8.43 -5.97 9.54
N ASP A 27 9.30 -6.95 9.39
CA ASP A 27 10.31 -7.31 10.38
C ASP A 27 11.66 -6.74 9.93
N CYS A 28 12.16 -5.79 10.74
CA CYS A 28 13.45 -5.13 10.57
C CYS A 28 14.42 -5.39 11.74
N GLY A 29 14.12 -6.34 12.64
CA GLY A 29 14.83 -6.50 13.91
C GLY A 29 14.59 -5.32 14.85
N THR A 30 15.61 -4.89 15.60
CA THR A 30 15.53 -3.73 16.48
C THR A 30 15.75 -2.43 15.70
N PRO A 31 14.72 -1.57 15.53
CA PRO A 31 14.88 -0.32 14.80
C PRO A 31 15.78 0.67 15.56
N VAL A 32 16.74 1.27 14.85
CA VAL A 32 17.59 2.35 15.39
C VAL A 32 16.76 3.59 15.74
N ASN A 33 15.82 3.94 14.86
CA ASN A 33 14.84 4.99 15.08
C ASN A 33 13.46 4.49 14.64
N PRO A 34 12.56 4.13 15.59
CA PRO A 34 11.24 3.60 15.28
C PRO A 34 10.36 4.55 14.46
N GLU A 35 10.43 5.85 14.73
CA GLU A 35 9.60 6.85 14.05
C GLU A 35 10.00 7.02 12.59
N LEU A 36 11.32 7.09 12.32
CA LEU A 36 11.84 7.15 10.96
C LEU A 36 11.53 5.85 10.21
N ALA A 37 11.67 4.69 10.85
CA ALA A 37 11.32 3.42 10.24
C ALA A 37 9.84 3.37 9.84
N LEU A 38 8.94 3.83 10.73
CA LEU A 38 7.51 3.93 10.45
C LEU A 38 7.22 4.89 9.29
N GLY A 39 7.86 6.06 9.26
CA GLY A 39 7.76 7.01 8.16
C GLY A 39 8.19 6.42 6.81
N GLN A 40 9.28 5.65 6.78
CA GLN A 40 9.74 4.96 5.58
C GLN A 40 8.75 3.90 5.10
N ILE A 41 8.15 3.13 6.02
CA ILE A 41 7.12 2.14 5.69
C ILE A 41 5.91 2.81 5.06
N TYR A 42 5.42 3.91 5.63
CA TYR A 42 4.29 4.65 5.05
C TYR A 42 4.62 5.26 3.69
N GLY A 43 5.77 5.93 3.57
CA GLY A 43 6.20 6.56 2.33
C GLY A 43 6.38 5.55 1.18
N ALA A 44 7.02 4.42 1.46
CA ALA A 44 7.21 3.35 0.48
C ALA A 44 5.86 2.73 0.07
N THR A 45 4.96 2.51 1.03
CA THR A 45 3.63 1.94 0.78
C THR A 45 2.78 2.85 -0.10
N LEU A 46 2.71 4.15 0.22
CA LEU A 46 1.94 5.12 -0.56
C LEU A 46 2.52 5.29 -1.97
N ARG A 47 3.85 5.34 -2.10
CA ARG A 47 4.52 5.38 -3.40
C ARG A 47 4.23 4.16 -4.25
N ALA A 48 4.10 2.98 -3.62
CA ALA A 48 3.81 1.74 -4.33
C ALA A 48 2.36 1.66 -4.79
N ILE A 49 1.39 2.27 -4.07
CA ILE A 49 -0.04 2.18 -4.39
C ILE A 49 -0.48 3.29 -5.35
N GLY A 50 0.02 4.51 -5.18
CA GLY A 50 -0.44 5.70 -5.92
C GLY A 50 -0.43 5.56 -7.45
N PRO A 51 0.71 5.18 -8.08
CA PRO A 51 0.80 5.08 -9.53
C PRO A 51 -0.11 4.01 -10.17
N GLN A 52 -0.61 3.05 -9.37
CA GLN A 52 -1.51 2.00 -9.85
C GLN A 52 -2.95 2.46 -9.87
N TYR A 53 -3.33 3.41 -9.00
CA TYR A 53 -4.65 4.03 -9.01
C TYR A 53 -4.79 4.98 -10.20
N GLU A 54 -3.81 5.85 -10.41
CA GLU A 54 -3.85 6.92 -11.43
C GLU A 54 -3.79 6.39 -12.88
N ARG A 55 -3.20 5.21 -13.11
CA ARG A 55 -3.04 4.66 -14.46
C ARG A 55 -4.33 4.15 -15.13
N ARG A 56 -5.48 4.13 -14.43
CA ARG A 56 -6.76 3.63 -14.98
C ARG A 56 -7.73 4.73 -15.40
N ASP A 57 -7.50 5.99 -15.03
CA ASP A 57 -8.36 7.11 -15.43
C ASP A 57 -7.99 7.68 -16.82
N HIS A 58 -6.94 7.13 -17.45
CA HIS A 58 -6.40 7.56 -18.75
C HIS A 58 -6.52 6.51 -19.88
N LEU A 59 -7.36 5.48 -19.71
CA LEU A 59 -7.71 4.46 -20.72
C LEU A 59 -9.22 4.30 -20.82
#